data_AF-A0A096BAH3-F1
#
_entry.id   AF-A0A096BAH3-F1
#
_cell.length_a   1.000
_cell.length_b   1.000
_cell.length_c   1.000
_cell.angle_alpha   90.00
_cell.angle_beta   90.00
_cell.angle_gamma   90.00
#
_symmetry.space_group_name_H-M   'P 1'
#
loop_
_entity.id
_entity.type
_entity.pdbx_description
1 polymer ?
#
loop_
_entity_poly.entity_id
_entity_poly.type
_entity_poly.pdbx_seq_one_letter_code
_entity_poly.pdbx_strand_id
1 'polypeptide(L)'
;MATTIGLPSLTITFQAAAQQAANRSKKGYVGVFVRDAKAQGVHQLSSAALIPAELGQDNQGYIKRAFTGSDRGGPSKVVAVVIATGTEDTTALEAGLKSIEGLTLDYLAGPPDATAAELTALEKWVKDRRAAYFTEKLVEPNAAKAPDDMGIIDFAETDGSIAEGEITYTAGQYASRIAGVLAGIPAGMSATYAPLTELDRRRPPAPHRNRRRQSKRAS
;
A
#
# COMPACT_ATOMS: atom_id res chain seq x y z
N MET A 1 -23.32 -40.88 28.74
CA MET A 1 -23.54 -40.36 27.37
C MET A 1 -23.79 -38.88 27.50
N ALA A 2 -22.84 -38.04 27.09
CA ALA A 2 -22.99 -36.59 27.21
C ALA A 2 -24.01 -36.12 26.17
N THR A 3 -25.16 -35.64 26.64
CA THR A 3 -26.19 -35.06 25.80
C THR A 3 -25.67 -33.73 25.25
N THR A 4 -25.21 -33.73 24.00
CA THR A 4 -24.86 -32.51 23.25
C THR A 4 -26.15 -31.76 22.93
N ILE A 5 -26.71 -31.03 23.90
CA ILE A 5 -27.63 -29.92 23.65
C ILE A 5 -26.78 -28.67 23.37
N GLY A 6 -25.80 -28.79 22.47
CA GLY A 6 -24.95 -27.68 22.05
C GLY A 6 -25.65 -26.91 20.94
N LEU A 7 -25.59 -25.57 20.97
CA LEU A 7 -26.10 -24.64 19.94
C LEU A 7 -25.53 -24.99 18.55
N PRO A 8 -26.24 -25.77 17.71
CA PRO A 8 -25.67 -26.28 16.45
C PRO A 8 -25.43 -25.15 15.46
N SER A 9 -26.28 -24.11 15.50
CA SER A 9 -26.13 -22.88 14.73
C SER A 9 -24.82 -22.16 15.04
N LEU A 10 -24.44 -22.08 16.31
CA LEU A 10 -23.21 -21.44 16.76
C LEU A 10 -21.97 -22.22 16.30
N THR A 11 -22.02 -23.55 16.35
CA THR A 11 -20.91 -24.39 15.85
C THR A 11 -20.73 -24.24 14.33
N ILE A 12 -21.83 -24.20 13.56
CA ILE A 12 -21.77 -24.00 12.10
C ILE A 12 -21.24 -22.60 11.75
N THR A 13 -21.68 -21.55 12.47
CA THR A 13 -21.19 -20.18 12.21
C THR A 13 -19.70 -20.04 12.57
N PHE A 14 -19.23 -20.65 13.66
CA PHE A 14 -17.81 -20.65 13.99
C PHE A 14 -16.97 -21.40 12.96
N GLN A 15 -17.43 -22.56 12.47
CA GLN A 15 -16.74 -23.29 11.41
C GLN A 15 -16.69 -22.50 10.10
N ALA A 16 -17.80 -21.87 9.71
CA ALA A 16 -17.85 -21.00 8.53
C ALA A 16 -16.92 -19.78 8.68
N ALA A 17 -16.91 -19.13 9.84
CA ALA A 17 -16.01 -18.02 10.14
C ALA A 17 -14.54 -18.44 10.14
N ALA A 18 -14.22 -19.62 10.68
CA ALA A 18 -12.87 -20.19 10.66
C ALA A 18 -12.41 -20.49 9.22
N GLN A 19 -13.28 -21.05 8.37
CA GLN A 19 -12.98 -21.29 6.97
C GLN A 19 -12.76 -19.98 6.20
N GLN A 20 -13.58 -18.95 6.47
CA GLN A 20 -13.39 -17.62 5.90
C GLN A 20 -12.09 -16.96 6.38
N ALA A 21 -11.73 -17.10 7.66
CA ALA A 21 -10.46 -16.62 8.19
C ALA A 21 -9.27 -17.33 7.52
N ALA A 22 -9.35 -18.65 7.33
CA ALA A 22 -8.32 -19.43 6.63
C ALA A 22 -8.20 -19.09 5.14
N ASN A 23 -9.27 -18.63 4.50
CA ASN A 23 -9.22 -18.16 3.12
C ASN A 23 -8.67 -16.74 3.03
N ARG A 24 -9.06 -15.84 3.96
CA ARG A 24 -8.51 -14.48 4.06
C ARG A 24 -7.03 -14.47 4.42
N SER A 25 -6.58 -15.42 5.24
CA SER A 25 -5.17 -15.53 5.60
C SER A 25 -4.24 -15.90 4.44
N LYS A 26 -4.78 -16.33 3.30
CA LYS A 26 -4.00 -16.65 2.09
C LYS A 26 -3.74 -15.44 1.21
N LYS A 27 -4.66 -14.48 1.18
CA LYS A 27 -4.62 -13.29 0.32
C LYS A 27 -5.49 -12.18 0.92
N GLY A 28 -4.86 -11.05 1.22
CA GLY A 28 -5.52 -9.88 1.79
C GLY A 28 -6.12 -8.92 0.77
N TYR A 29 -6.66 -7.83 1.30
CA TYR A 29 -7.28 -6.74 0.58
C TYR A 29 -6.50 -5.43 0.79
N VAL A 30 -6.31 -4.67 -0.27
CA VAL A 30 -5.58 -3.39 -0.25
C VAL A 30 -6.55 -2.25 -0.53
N GLY A 31 -6.50 -1.18 0.26
CA GLY A 31 -7.09 0.12 -0.11
C GLY A 31 -6.03 1.03 -0.70
N VAL A 32 -6.30 1.62 -1.86
CA VAL A 32 -5.37 2.55 -2.54
C VAL A 32 -6.10 3.85 -2.81
N PHE A 33 -5.58 4.94 -2.30
CA PHE A 33 -6.11 6.27 -2.58
C PHE A 33 -5.45 6.88 -3.81
N VAL A 34 -6.25 7.49 -4.69
CA VAL A 34 -5.79 8.25 -5.86
C VAL A 34 -6.58 9.54 -6.01
N ARG A 35 -5.94 10.56 -6.56
CA ARG A 35 -6.59 11.84 -6.88
C ARG A 35 -6.88 11.90 -8.37
N ASP A 36 -8.14 11.98 -8.72
CA ASP A 36 -8.55 12.20 -10.12
C ASP A 36 -9.75 13.14 -10.13
N ALA A 37 -10.11 13.70 -11.29
CA ALA A 37 -11.37 14.43 -11.44
C ALA A 37 -12.50 13.48 -11.85
N LYS A 38 -12.16 12.36 -12.49
CA LYS A 38 -13.09 11.36 -13.03
C LYS A 38 -13.20 10.16 -12.09
N ALA A 39 -14.19 9.29 -12.31
CA ALA A 39 -14.41 8.08 -11.52
C ALA A 39 -14.40 8.30 -9.99
N GLN A 40 -14.96 9.39 -9.47
CA GLN A 40 -14.97 9.65 -8.01
C GLN A 40 -15.63 8.51 -7.22
N GLY A 41 -15.12 8.27 -6.01
CA GLY A 41 -15.69 7.30 -5.07
C GLY A 41 -14.91 5.99 -4.97
N VAL A 42 -15.59 4.96 -4.47
CA VAL A 42 -14.96 3.68 -4.10
C VAL A 42 -15.19 2.62 -5.18
N HIS A 43 -14.10 2.11 -5.73
CA HIS A 43 -14.10 1.05 -6.75
C HIS A 43 -13.50 -0.22 -6.16
N GLN A 44 -14.31 -1.27 -6.04
CA GLN A 44 -13.84 -2.58 -5.59
C GLN A 44 -13.40 -3.42 -6.78
N LEU A 45 -12.10 -3.62 -6.92
CA LEU A 45 -11.48 -4.25 -8.07
C LEU A 45 -10.93 -5.62 -7.69
N SER A 46 -11.44 -6.68 -8.32
CA SER A 46 -10.90 -8.04 -8.19
C SER A 46 -9.76 -8.33 -9.16
N SER A 47 -9.55 -7.46 -10.16
CA SER A 47 -8.45 -7.57 -11.12
C SER A 47 -8.08 -6.21 -11.70
N ALA A 48 -6.86 -6.10 -12.23
CA ALA A 48 -6.37 -4.90 -12.90
C ALA A 48 -7.16 -4.53 -14.18
N ALA A 49 -7.92 -5.46 -14.76
CA ALA A 49 -8.75 -5.20 -15.93
C ALA A 49 -10.00 -4.36 -15.62
N LEU A 50 -10.40 -4.31 -14.34
CA LEU A 50 -11.57 -3.55 -13.90
C LEU A 50 -11.25 -2.09 -13.54
N ILE A 51 -9.99 -1.68 -13.67
CA ILE A 51 -9.58 -0.30 -13.37
C ILE A 51 -10.31 0.66 -14.33
N PRO A 52 -11.00 1.70 -13.82
CA PRO A 52 -11.73 2.63 -14.68
C PRO A 52 -10.80 3.28 -15.71
N ALA A 53 -11.10 3.08 -16.99
CA ALA A 53 -10.27 3.56 -18.11
C ALA A 53 -10.26 5.10 -18.23
N GLU A 54 -11.21 5.77 -17.58
CA GLU A 54 -11.34 7.22 -17.57
C GLU A 54 -10.33 7.92 -16.64
N LEU A 55 -9.70 7.17 -15.71
CA LEU A 55 -8.66 7.68 -14.83
C LEU A 55 -7.40 8.08 -15.62
N GLY A 56 -6.64 9.04 -15.10
CA GLY A 56 -5.31 9.37 -15.61
C GLY A 56 -4.37 8.16 -15.65
N GLN A 57 -3.47 8.12 -16.64
CA GLN A 57 -2.57 6.98 -16.83
C GLN A 57 -1.69 6.70 -15.60
N ASP A 58 -1.25 7.75 -14.90
CA ASP A 58 -0.45 7.63 -13.68
C ASP A 58 -1.24 6.97 -12.53
N ASN A 59 -2.50 7.37 -12.36
CA ASN A 59 -3.40 6.77 -11.36
C ASN A 59 -3.70 5.31 -11.68
N GLN A 60 -3.94 4.99 -12.96
CA GLN A 60 -4.10 3.61 -13.39
C GLN A 60 -2.82 2.80 -13.11
N GLY A 61 -1.64 3.35 -13.39
CA GLY A 61 -0.36 2.73 -13.09
C GLY A 61 -0.17 2.48 -11.60
N TYR A 62 -0.53 3.45 -10.76
CA TYR A 62 -0.47 3.33 -9.31
C TYR A 62 -1.38 2.22 -8.76
N ILE A 63 -2.61 2.10 -9.25
CA ILE A 63 -3.54 1.03 -8.88
C ILE A 63 -3.05 -0.33 -9.40
N LYS A 64 -2.54 -0.39 -10.65
CA LYS A 64 -1.97 -1.63 -11.22
C LYS A 64 -0.80 -2.13 -10.39
N ARG A 65 0.08 -1.25 -9.90
CA ARG A 65 1.19 -1.62 -9.01
C ARG A 65 0.73 -2.28 -7.72
N ALA A 66 -0.42 -1.91 -7.17
CA ALA A 66 -0.99 -2.59 -6.00
C ALA A 66 -1.44 -4.03 -6.30
N PHE A 67 -1.83 -4.35 -7.54
CA PHE A 67 -2.14 -5.73 -7.93
C PHE A 67 -0.89 -6.58 -8.14
N THR A 68 0.27 -5.97 -8.36
CA THR A 68 1.53 -6.69 -8.44
C THR A 68 1.89 -7.18 -7.05
N GLY A 69 1.82 -8.50 -6.86
CA GLY A 69 2.20 -9.18 -5.63
C GLY A 69 3.70 -9.52 -5.56
N SER A 70 4.07 -10.43 -4.69
CA SER A 70 5.42 -11.04 -4.69
C SER A 70 5.39 -12.43 -5.31
N ASP A 71 6.55 -13.09 -5.35
CA ASP A 71 6.70 -14.52 -5.62
C ASP A 71 5.83 -15.41 -4.70
N ARG A 72 5.39 -14.88 -3.55
CA ARG A 72 4.57 -15.57 -2.54
C ARG A 72 3.07 -15.41 -2.75
N GLY A 73 2.65 -14.54 -3.67
CA GLY A 73 1.24 -14.27 -3.95
C GLY A 73 0.94 -12.80 -4.18
N GLY A 74 -0.29 -12.53 -4.62
CA GLY A 74 -0.83 -11.18 -4.83
C GLY A 74 -2.17 -10.99 -4.13
N PRO A 75 -2.60 -9.74 -3.95
CA PRO A 75 -3.83 -9.42 -3.24
C PRO A 75 -5.05 -9.97 -3.97
N SER A 76 -6.10 -10.31 -3.21
CA SER A 76 -7.36 -10.81 -3.78
C SER A 76 -8.26 -9.69 -4.30
N LYS A 77 -8.13 -8.49 -3.72
CA LYS A 77 -8.95 -7.33 -4.03
C LYS A 77 -8.16 -6.06 -3.76
N VAL A 78 -8.26 -5.11 -4.67
CA VAL A 78 -7.81 -3.73 -4.47
C VAL A 78 -9.03 -2.83 -4.49
N VAL A 79 -9.20 -2.03 -3.44
CA VAL A 79 -10.23 -1.02 -3.33
C VAL A 79 -9.60 0.32 -3.66
N ALA A 80 -9.86 0.81 -4.88
CA ALA A 80 -9.38 2.11 -5.29
C ALA A 80 -10.37 3.18 -4.81
N VAL A 81 -9.89 4.08 -3.95
CA VAL A 81 -10.65 5.24 -3.46
C VAL A 81 -10.18 6.44 -4.25
N VAL A 82 -11.03 6.88 -5.17
CA VAL A 82 -10.76 8.04 -6.00
C VAL A 82 -11.37 9.25 -5.29
N ILE A 83 -10.50 10.19 -4.93
CA ILE A 83 -10.86 11.44 -4.26
C ILE A 83 -10.66 12.62 -5.21
N ALA A 84 -11.30 13.74 -4.87
CA ALA A 84 -11.19 14.98 -5.64
C ALA A 84 -9.73 15.45 -5.76
N THR A 85 -9.42 16.09 -6.88
CA THR A 85 -8.12 16.73 -7.08
C THR A 85 -7.94 17.91 -6.14
N GLY A 86 -6.78 18.00 -5.48
CA GLY A 86 -6.43 19.09 -4.57
C GLY A 86 -5.67 18.57 -3.36
N THR A 87 -4.79 19.40 -2.82
CA THR A 87 -3.95 19.12 -1.64
C THR A 87 -3.99 20.26 -0.62
N GLU A 88 -4.93 21.20 -0.80
CA GLU A 88 -5.05 22.40 0.06
C GLU A 88 -5.57 22.05 1.45
N ASP A 89 -6.37 20.98 1.57
CA ASP A 89 -6.91 20.46 2.82
C ASP A 89 -6.98 18.92 2.83
N THR A 90 -7.42 18.35 3.96
CA THR A 90 -7.59 16.90 4.15
C THR A 90 -9.02 16.42 3.87
N THR A 91 -9.93 17.31 3.49
CA THR A 91 -11.39 17.05 3.47
C THR A 91 -11.73 15.90 2.53
N ALA A 92 -11.15 15.90 1.33
CA ALA A 92 -11.39 14.86 0.33
C ALA A 92 -10.87 13.49 0.78
N LEU A 93 -9.71 13.48 1.45
CA LEU A 93 -9.11 12.27 2.00
C LEU A 93 -9.97 11.70 3.13
N GLU A 94 -10.39 12.53 4.08
CA GLU A 94 -11.23 12.11 5.22
C GLU A 94 -12.60 11.59 4.76
N ALA A 95 -13.20 12.22 3.75
CA ALA A 95 -14.42 11.72 3.13
C ALA A 95 -14.19 10.34 2.47
N GLY A 96 -13.05 10.16 1.80
CA GLY A 96 -12.65 8.87 1.24
C GLY A 96 -12.42 7.81 2.33
N LEU A 97 -11.75 8.15 3.43
CA LEU A 97 -11.54 7.24 4.58
C LEU A 97 -12.87 6.81 5.19
N LYS A 98 -13.82 7.73 5.36
CA LYS A 98 -15.15 7.41 5.85
C LYS A 98 -15.90 6.46 4.92
N SER A 99 -15.72 6.59 3.60
CA SER A 99 -16.40 5.74 2.61
C SER A 99 -15.96 4.27 2.63
N ILE A 100 -14.78 3.97 3.18
CA ILE A 100 -14.22 2.61 3.28
C ILE A 100 -14.40 1.95 4.65
N GLU A 101 -14.96 2.64 5.64
CA GLU A 101 -15.12 2.08 7.01
C GLU A 101 -16.00 0.84 7.08
N GLY A 102 -16.95 0.68 6.14
CA GLY A 102 -17.79 -0.50 6.00
C GLY A 102 -17.12 -1.66 5.25
N LEU A 103 -15.91 -1.46 4.72
CA LEU A 103 -15.13 -2.47 4.02
C LEU A 103 -14.09 -3.07 4.96
N THR A 104 -13.82 -4.36 4.80
CA THR A 104 -12.67 -4.99 5.44
C THR A 104 -11.46 -4.82 4.52
N LEU A 105 -10.43 -4.16 5.02
CA LEU A 105 -9.14 -3.97 4.34
C LEU A 105 -8.02 -4.42 5.28
N ASP A 106 -6.92 -4.90 4.72
CA ASP A 106 -5.74 -5.32 5.50
C ASP A 106 -4.65 -4.25 5.45
N TYR A 107 -4.41 -3.68 4.27
CA TYR A 107 -3.38 -2.69 4.03
C TYR A 107 -3.95 -1.47 3.29
N LEU A 108 -3.40 -0.30 3.58
CA LEU A 108 -3.76 0.98 2.99
C LEU A 108 -2.54 1.68 2.42
N ALA A 109 -2.67 2.25 1.24
CA ALA A 109 -1.72 3.19 0.66
C ALA A 109 -2.42 4.52 0.40
N GLY A 110 -1.82 5.61 0.87
CA GLY A 110 -2.29 6.97 0.59
C GLY A 110 -2.10 7.38 -0.88
N PRO A 111 -2.55 8.59 -1.25
CA PRO A 111 -2.24 9.19 -2.54
C PRO A 111 -0.73 9.26 -2.79
N PRO A 112 -0.28 9.15 -4.06
CA PRO A 112 1.16 9.16 -4.39
C PRO A 112 1.87 10.47 -3.99
N ASP A 113 1.11 11.55 -3.87
CA ASP A 113 1.47 12.92 -3.52
C ASP A 113 0.83 13.34 -2.19
N ALA A 114 0.67 12.41 -1.24
CA ALA A 114 0.14 12.72 0.10
C ALA A 114 0.99 13.78 0.81
N THR A 115 0.34 14.81 1.36
CA THR A 115 0.99 15.85 2.16
C THR A 115 1.22 15.37 3.60
N ALA A 116 2.08 16.06 4.35
CA ALA A 116 2.32 15.72 5.76
C ALA A 116 1.05 15.79 6.64
N ALA A 117 0.14 16.73 6.34
CA ALA A 117 -1.15 16.83 7.04
C ALA A 117 -2.03 15.61 6.76
N GLU A 118 -2.04 15.15 5.51
CA GLU A 118 -2.80 13.97 5.09
C GLU A 118 -2.22 12.67 5.64
N LEU A 119 -0.89 12.54 5.69
CA LEU A 119 -0.24 11.41 6.36
C LEU A 119 -0.61 11.36 7.85
N THR A 120 -0.61 12.52 8.52
CA THR A 120 -1.07 12.62 9.93
C THR A 120 -2.52 12.19 10.08
N ALA A 121 -3.40 12.57 9.14
CA ALA A 121 -4.81 12.15 9.15
C ALA A 121 -4.97 10.65 8.91
N LEU A 122 -4.19 10.06 7.98
CA LEU A 122 -4.17 8.63 7.71
C LEU A 122 -3.68 7.83 8.93
N GLU A 123 -2.58 8.26 9.54
CA GLU A 123 -2.06 7.66 10.77
C GLU A 123 -3.11 7.66 11.88
N LYS A 124 -3.75 8.82 12.10
CA LYS A 124 -4.78 8.96 13.13
C LYS A 124 -5.95 8.01 12.84
N TRP A 125 -6.43 7.97 11.61
CA TRP A 125 -7.54 7.11 11.21
C TRP A 125 -7.21 5.63 11.45
N VAL A 126 -6.01 5.17 11.09
CA VAL A 126 -5.59 3.77 11.33
C VAL A 126 -5.54 3.47 12.83
N LYS A 127 -4.98 4.38 13.64
CA LYS A 127 -4.91 4.20 15.11
C LYS A 127 -6.32 4.12 15.72
N ASP A 128 -7.24 4.97 15.28
CA ASP A 128 -8.64 4.94 15.74
C ASP A 128 -9.34 3.63 15.32
N ARG A 129 -9.12 3.16 14.09
CA ARG A 129 -9.65 1.87 13.60
C ARG A 129 -9.13 0.69 14.42
N ARG A 130 -7.84 0.70 14.76
CA ARG A 130 -7.23 -0.35 15.59
C ARG A 130 -7.71 -0.31 17.03
N ALA A 131 -7.94 0.87 17.59
CA ALA A 131 -8.58 1.03 18.89
C ALA A 131 -10.01 0.47 18.90
N ALA A 132 -10.70 0.49 17.75
CA ALA A 132 -12.00 -0.15 17.53
C ALA A 132 -11.90 -1.64 17.12
N TYR A 133 -10.75 -2.29 17.33
CA TYR A 133 -10.48 -3.72 17.05
C TYR A 133 -10.45 -4.11 15.57
N PHE A 134 -10.36 -3.15 14.66
CA PHE A 134 -10.03 -3.46 13.27
C PHE A 134 -8.50 -3.64 13.09
N THR A 135 -8.10 -4.27 11.99
CA THR A 135 -6.72 -4.73 11.78
C THR A 135 -6.01 -4.05 10.62
N GLU A 136 -6.56 -2.96 10.09
CA GLU A 136 -5.96 -2.22 8.99
C GLU A 136 -4.55 -1.75 9.36
N LYS A 137 -3.70 -1.67 8.35
CA LYS A 137 -2.36 -1.11 8.44
C LYS A 137 -2.13 -0.10 7.33
N LEU A 138 -1.41 0.97 7.61
CA LEU A 138 -0.99 1.96 6.63
C LEU A 138 0.44 1.71 6.21
N VAL A 139 0.70 1.76 4.91
CA VAL A 139 2.05 1.90 4.36
C VAL A 139 2.33 3.38 4.17
N GLU A 140 3.14 3.93 5.05
CA GLU A 140 3.50 5.34 5.06
C GLU A 140 4.85 5.54 4.35
N PRO A 141 4.91 6.35 3.28
CA PRO A 141 6.15 6.62 2.58
C PRO A 141 7.01 7.65 3.32
N ASN A 142 8.25 7.31 3.66
CA ASN A 142 9.22 8.21 4.29
C ASN A 142 8.64 8.99 5.47
N ALA A 143 8.19 8.27 6.51
CA ALA A 143 7.59 8.90 7.67
C ALA A 143 8.55 9.94 8.27
N ALA A 144 8.07 11.15 8.55
CA ALA A 144 8.90 12.23 9.09
C ALA A 144 9.49 11.87 10.47
N LYS A 145 8.78 11.01 11.20
CA LYS A 145 9.21 10.38 12.43
C LYS A 145 8.84 8.91 12.36
N ALA A 146 9.76 8.04 12.79
CA ALA A 146 9.48 6.62 12.93
C ALA A 146 8.19 6.43 13.78
N PRO A 147 7.14 5.82 13.22
CA PRO A 147 5.88 5.64 13.91
C PRO A 147 6.04 4.60 15.02
N ASP A 148 5.47 4.91 16.18
CA ASP A 148 5.46 4.01 17.35
C ASP A 148 4.11 3.28 17.46
N ASP A 149 3.66 2.69 16.35
CA ASP A 149 2.38 1.98 16.27
C ASP A 149 2.46 0.80 15.29
N MET A 150 1.98 -0.37 15.72
CA MET A 150 1.98 -1.60 14.91
C MET A 150 1.08 -1.55 13.66
N GLY A 151 0.18 -0.57 13.60
CA GLY A 151 -0.68 -0.27 12.47
C GLY A 151 0.00 0.53 11.38
N ILE A 152 1.17 1.11 11.62
CA ILE A 152 1.86 1.95 10.65
C ILE A 152 3.16 1.27 10.22
N ILE A 153 3.35 1.18 8.91
CA ILE A 153 4.52 0.59 8.27
C ILE A 153 5.29 1.71 7.62
N ASP A 154 6.41 2.09 8.24
CA ASP A 154 7.34 3.07 7.68
C ASP A 154 8.09 2.47 6.49
N PHE A 155 7.72 2.92 5.30
CA PHE A 155 8.44 2.63 4.08
C PHE A 155 9.50 3.71 3.85
N ALA A 156 10.63 3.52 4.52
CA ALA A 156 11.80 4.38 4.40
C ALA A 156 12.63 4.02 3.16
N GLU A 157 12.69 4.96 2.22
CA GLU A 157 13.54 4.93 1.04
C GLU A 157 14.76 5.84 1.27
N THR A 158 15.97 5.29 1.09
CA THR A 158 17.22 5.95 1.47
C THR A 158 18.03 6.50 0.31
N ASP A 159 17.76 6.07 -0.93
CA ASP A 159 18.55 6.38 -2.12
C ASP A 159 17.97 7.57 -2.93
N GLY A 160 16.88 8.16 -2.45
CA GLY A 160 16.16 9.31 -3.00
C GLY A 160 15.20 8.98 -4.14
N SER A 161 15.23 7.75 -4.68
CA SER A 161 14.37 7.32 -5.78
C SER A 161 14.43 5.80 -5.97
N ILE A 162 13.29 5.22 -6.32
CA ILE A 162 13.14 3.79 -6.63
C ILE A 162 13.18 3.62 -8.15
N ALA A 163 14.16 2.88 -8.67
CA ALA A 163 14.33 2.68 -10.10
C ALA A 163 13.71 1.36 -10.57
N GLU A 164 12.74 1.45 -11.48
CA GLU A 164 12.16 0.33 -12.23
C GLU A 164 12.62 0.49 -13.69
N GLY A 165 13.77 -0.13 -14.03
CA GLY A 165 14.43 0.12 -15.31
C GLY A 165 14.87 1.58 -15.46
N GLU A 166 14.36 2.26 -16.50
CA GLU A 166 14.64 3.67 -16.77
C GLU A 166 13.71 4.63 -16.02
N ILE A 167 12.64 4.13 -15.38
CA ILE A 167 11.66 4.95 -14.68
C ILE A 167 12.03 5.06 -13.20
N THR A 168 11.99 6.27 -12.67
CA THR A 168 12.22 6.54 -11.24
C THR A 168 10.93 6.95 -10.54
N TYR A 169 10.64 6.31 -9.42
CA TYR A 169 9.49 6.59 -8.56
C TYR A 169 9.93 7.20 -7.22
N THR A 170 9.06 8.03 -6.65
CA THR A 170 9.17 8.44 -5.24
C THR A 170 8.65 7.34 -4.32
N ALA A 171 8.98 7.40 -3.03
CA ALA A 171 8.44 6.47 -2.04
C ALA A 171 6.90 6.46 -2.02
N GLY A 172 6.27 7.64 -2.15
CA GLY A 172 4.80 7.76 -2.23
C GLY A 172 4.21 7.07 -3.46
N GLN A 173 4.83 7.23 -4.63
CA GLN A 173 4.40 6.57 -5.86
C GLN A 173 4.58 5.05 -5.85
N TYR A 174 5.41 4.53 -4.94
CA TYR A 174 5.69 3.10 -4.77
C TYR A 174 4.99 2.49 -3.54
N ALA A 175 4.34 3.29 -2.69
CA ALA A 175 3.64 2.81 -1.51
C ALA A 175 2.51 1.82 -1.86
N SER A 176 1.81 2.02 -2.99
CA SER A 176 0.80 1.08 -3.50
C SER A 176 1.37 -0.31 -3.78
N ARG A 177 2.58 -0.38 -4.35
CA ARG A 177 3.27 -1.63 -4.65
C ARG A 177 3.60 -2.38 -3.35
N ILE A 178 4.14 -1.68 -2.36
CA ILE A 178 4.48 -2.26 -1.05
C ILE A 178 3.22 -2.75 -0.33
N ALA A 179 2.13 -1.98 -0.33
CA ALA A 179 0.85 -2.42 0.21
C ALA A 179 0.32 -3.68 -0.51
N GLY A 180 0.49 -3.74 -1.84
CA GLY A 180 0.20 -4.91 -2.67
C GLY A 180 0.99 -6.15 -2.28
N VAL A 181 2.31 -6.03 -2.10
CA VAL A 181 3.19 -7.12 -1.63
C VAL A 181 2.70 -7.65 -0.28
N LEU A 182 2.50 -6.75 0.68
CA LEU A 182 2.19 -7.11 2.05
C LEU A 182 0.82 -7.79 2.16
N ALA A 183 -0.17 -7.31 1.42
CA ALA A 183 -1.47 -7.98 1.35
C ALA A 183 -1.43 -9.31 0.57
N GLY A 184 -0.49 -9.46 -0.36
CA GLY A 184 -0.32 -10.69 -1.14
C GLY A 184 0.37 -11.82 -0.40
N ILE A 185 1.05 -11.54 0.72
CA ILE A 185 1.79 -12.55 1.49
C ILE A 185 0.84 -13.31 2.44
N PRO A 186 0.79 -14.65 2.35
CA PRO A 186 0.01 -15.45 3.28
C PRO A 186 0.47 -15.28 4.73
N ALA A 187 -0.44 -15.33 5.70
CA ALA A 187 -0.15 -15.12 7.12
C ALA A 187 0.89 -16.10 7.72
N GLY A 188 1.14 -17.24 7.07
CA GLY A 188 2.18 -18.21 7.46
C GLY A 188 3.57 -17.90 6.91
N MET A 189 3.74 -16.83 6.14
CA MET A 189 5.00 -16.43 5.51
C MET A 189 5.37 -14.99 5.90
N SER A 190 6.66 -14.68 5.85
CA SER A 190 7.16 -13.32 6.05
C SER A 190 7.26 -12.57 4.72
N ALA A 191 7.44 -11.24 4.75
CA ALA A 191 7.90 -10.42 3.63
C ALA A 191 9.43 -10.35 3.52
N THR A 192 10.16 -10.84 4.52
CA THR A 192 11.63 -10.78 4.55
C THR A 192 12.22 -11.46 3.32
N TYR A 193 13.16 -10.76 2.64
CA TYR A 193 13.79 -11.20 1.39
C TYR A 193 12.82 -11.54 0.25
N ALA A 194 11.58 -11.02 0.26
CA ALA A 194 10.73 -11.11 -0.93
C ALA A 194 11.36 -10.27 -2.04
N PRO A 195 11.72 -10.86 -3.19
CA PRO A 195 12.36 -10.11 -4.27
C PRO A 195 11.37 -9.17 -4.95
N LEU A 196 11.80 -7.93 -5.19
CA LEU A 196 11.15 -6.98 -6.08
C LEU A 196 11.93 -6.99 -7.39
N THR A 197 11.62 -7.97 -8.26
CA THR A 197 12.40 -8.27 -9.47
C THR A 197 12.37 -7.16 -10.52
N GLU A 198 11.37 -6.28 -10.42
CA GLU A 198 11.22 -5.09 -11.26
C GLU A 198 12.22 -3.98 -10.92
N LEU A 199 12.82 -4.01 -9.72
CA LEU A 199 13.72 -2.96 -9.25
C LEU A 199 15.17 -3.22 -9.60
N ASP A 200 15.83 -2.18 -10.14
CA ASP A 200 17.26 -2.20 -10.39
C ASP A 200 18.04 -1.67 -9.19
N ARG A 201 19.13 -2.37 -8.85
CA ARG A 201 20.06 -1.87 -7.82
C ARG A 201 20.76 -0.62 -8.34
N ARG A 202 20.36 0.56 -7.89
CA ARG A 202 21.08 1.80 -8.21
C ARG A 202 22.44 1.79 -7.52
N ARG A 203 23.51 1.65 -8.29
CA ARG A 203 24.87 1.97 -7.81
C ARG A 203 24.91 3.49 -7.61
N PRO A 204 25.31 4.02 -6.44
CA PRO A 204 25.51 5.47 -6.30
C PRO A 204 26.49 5.92 -7.39
N PRO A 205 26.24 7.06 -8.07
CA PRO A 205 27.15 7.56 -9.09
C PRO A 205 28.56 7.67 -8.47
N ALA A 206 29.54 7.01 -9.07
CA ALA A 206 30.91 7.05 -8.59
C ALA A 206 31.35 8.53 -8.52
N PRO A 207 31.97 8.98 -7.42
CA PRO A 207 32.45 10.36 -7.34
C PRO A 207 33.39 10.60 -8.52
N HIS A 208 33.07 11.60 -9.35
CA HIS A 208 33.89 11.99 -10.50
C HIS A 208 35.34 12.17 -10.05
N ARG A 209 36.21 11.21 -10.40
CA ARG A 209 37.64 11.28 -10.11
C ARG A 209 38.31 12.23 -11.12
N ASN A 210 37.90 13.49 -11.14
CA ASN A 210 38.61 14.55 -11.87
C ASN A 210 39.82 15.00 -11.05
N ARG A 211 40.90 14.20 -11.07
CA ARG A 211 42.23 14.64 -10.63
C ARG A 211 43.13 14.89 -11.84
N ARG A 212 43.18 16.18 -12.22
CA ARG A 212 44.34 16.93 -12.73
C ARG A 212 45.28 16.16 -13.67
N ARG A 213 45.00 16.21 -14.98
CA ARG A 213 46.01 16.11 -16.05
C ARG A 213 46.11 17.43 -16.82
N GLN A 214 46.40 18.54 -16.13
CA GLN A 214 46.84 19.79 -16.79
C GLN A 214 47.77 20.58 -15.84
N SER A 215 49.02 20.14 -15.72
CA SER A 215 50.15 21.04 -15.42
C SER A 215 51.46 20.31 -15.71
N LYS A 216 51.80 20.15 -17.00
CA LYS A 216 53.18 19.89 -17.47
C LYS A 216 53.28 20.19 -18.97
N ARG A 217 52.99 21.45 -19.30
CA ARG A 217 53.49 22.14 -20.50
C ARG A 217 53.63 23.61 -20.13
N ALA A 218 54.76 23.94 -19.52
CA ALA A 218 55.33 25.27 -19.53
C ALA A 218 56.85 25.05 -19.66
N SER A 219 57.42 25.86 -20.53
CA SER A 219 58.77 25.90 -21.09
C SER A 219 59.92 25.61 -20.13
#